data_AF-A0A6M8VK40-F1
#
_entry.id   AF-A0A6M8VK40-F1
#
_cell.length_a   1.000
_cell.length_b   1.000
_cell.length_c   1.000
_cell.angle_alpha   90.00
_cell.angle_beta   90.00
_cell.angle_gamma   90.00
#
_symmetry.space_group_name_H-M   'P 1'
#
loop_
_entity.id
_entity.type
_entity.pdbx_description
1 polymer ?
#
loop_
_entity_poly.entity_id
_entity_poly.type
_entity_poly.pdbx_seq_one_letter_code
_entity_poly.pdbx_strand_id
1 'polypeptide(L)'
;MLDNIDTLLSMAEVTAVFAGFAALVTVVRAGYGKPADIVHDLLRLRLVIASSIAGVAGALIPIGIAGYGLDSDIVWRMSAVIFLIMDNGIIASFIRSYRPVRGSFPPDRLAVFLVTLLELVEQISLVAVVLGVTFVSGSALYVTALIANLCQAGFIFVRFVGSALRREQRRLSNK
;
A
#
# COMPACT_ATOMS: atom_id res chain seq x y z
N MET A 1 -11.52 -10.42 -20.00
CA MET A 1 -11.35 -10.94 -18.61
C MET A 1 -9.97 -11.55 -18.43
N LEU A 2 -9.51 -12.44 -19.33
CA LEU A 2 -8.17 -13.03 -19.28
C LEU A 2 -7.04 -11.98 -19.25
N ASP A 3 -7.06 -10.98 -20.14
CA ASP A 3 -6.03 -9.91 -20.14
C ASP A 3 -5.96 -9.11 -18.82
N ASN A 4 -7.11 -8.97 -18.14
CA ASN A 4 -7.16 -8.30 -16.84
C ASN A 4 -6.58 -9.20 -15.73
N ILE A 5 -6.73 -10.52 -15.83
CA ILE A 5 -6.19 -11.46 -14.86
C ILE A 5 -4.66 -11.47 -14.90
N ASP A 6 -4.06 -11.49 -16.10
CA ASP A 6 -2.60 -11.44 -16.25
C ASP A 6 -2.03 -10.12 -15.71
N THR A 7 -2.74 -9.02 -15.94
CA THR A 7 -2.40 -7.70 -15.40
C THR A 7 -2.48 -7.69 -13.88
N LEU A 8 -3.58 -8.19 -13.30
CA LEU A 8 -3.78 -8.27 -11.85
C LEU A 8 -2.74 -9.18 -11.19
N LEU A 9 -2.42 -10.33 -11.78
CA LEU A 9 -1.40 -11.23 -11.29
C LEU A 9 -0.02 -10.58 -11.31
N SER A 10 0.33 -9.90 -12.41
CA SER A 10 1.58 -9.13 -12.50
C SER A 10 1.66 -8.04 -11.42
N MET A 11 0.56 -7.33 -11.15
CA MET A 11 0.49 -6.34 -10.07
C MET A 11 0.65 -6.99 -8.70
N ALA A 12 0.02 -8.14 -8.47
CA ALA A 12 0.17 -8.91 -7.23
C ALA A 12 1.63 -9.33 -7.03
N GLU A 13 2.31 -9.83 -8.06
CA GLU A 13 3.72 -10.20 -8.01
C GLU A 13 4.62 -9.01 -7.65
N VAL A 14 4.47 -7.88 -8.34
CA VAL A 14 5.27 -6.67 -8.06
C VAL A 14 5.03 -6.19 -6.63
N THR A 15 3.77 -6.20 -6.17
CA THR A 15 3.45 -5.79 -4.81
C THR A 15 4.01 -6.77 -3.76
N ALA A 16 3.97 -8.07 -4.04
CA ALA A 16 4.55 -9.10 -3.18
C ALA A 16 6.07 -8.95 -3.08
N VAL A 17 6.75 -8.59 -4.17
CA VAL A 17 8.18 -8.27 -4.19
C VAL A 17 8.47 -7.09 -3.26
N PHE A 18 7.70 -6.00 -3.32
CA PHE A 18 7.85 -4.87 -2.39
C PHE A 18 7.65 -5.29 -0.93
N ALA A 19 6.66 -6.12 -0.63
CA ALA A 19 6.44 -6.66 0.72
C ALA A 19 7.65 -7.49 1.20
N GLY A 20 8.18 -8.37 0.35
CA GLY A 20 9.34 -9.21 0.64
C GLY A 20 10.60 -8.39 0.90
N PHE A 21 10.90 -7.39 0.07
CA PHE A 21 12.02 -6.48 0.31
C PHE A 21 11.87 -5.66 1.58
N ALA A 22 10.67 -5.14 1.87
CA ALA A 22 10.42 -4.44 3.13
C ALA A 22 10.65 -5.34 4.35
N ALA A 23 10.20 -6.61 4.29
CA ALA A 23 10.46 -7.61 5.32
C ALA A 23 11.96 -7.91 5.49
N LEU A 24 12.72 -8.09 4.41
CA LEU A 24 14.17 -8.31 4.50
C LEU A 24 14.89 -7.13 5.16
N VAL A 25 14.59 -5.90 4.75
CA VAL A 25 15.19 -4.70 5.35
C VAL A 25 14.84 -4.60 6.85
N THR A 26 13.67 -5.10 7.25
CA THR A 26 13.27 -5.21 8.66
C THR A 26 14.22 -6.08 9.45
N VAL A 27 14.41 -7.30 8.98
CA VAL A 27 15.18 -8.33 9.67
C VAL A 27 16.64 -7.89 9.76
N VAL A 28 17.18 -7.39 8.65
CA VAL A 28 18.55 -6.85 8.62
C VAL A 28 18.71 -5.75 9.65
N ARG A 29 17.75 -4.83 9.77
CA ARG A 29 17.87 -3.67 10.67
C ARG A 29 17.61 -3.99 12.14
N ALA A 30 16.78 -5.00 12.43
CA ALA A 30 16.48 -5.44 13.79
C ALA A 30 17.73 -5.83 14.59
N GLY A 31 18.82 -6.24 13.91
CA GLY A 31 20.10 -6.58 14.53
C GLY A 31 20.99 -5.41 14.98
N TYR A 32 20.72 -4.15 14.60
CA TYR A 32 21.72 -3.05 14.68
C TYR A 32 21.32 -1.75 15.44
N GLY A 33 20.15 -1.68 16.09
CA GLY A 33 19.55 -0.41 16.58
C GLY A 33 19.49 -0.18 18.10
N LYS A 34 19.47 1.10 18.54
CA LYS A 34 19.15 1.54 19.92
C LYS A 34 17.63 1.71 20.11
N PRO A 35 17.05 1.47 21.31
CA PRO A 35 15.61 1.19 21.50
C PRO A 35 14.63 2.28 21.01
N ALA A 36 14.97 3.57 21.17
CA ALA A 36 14.03 4.67 20.90
C ALA A 36 13.85 5.00 19.41
N ASP A 37 14.88 4.80 18.58
CA ASP A 37 14.81 5.00 17.12
C ASP A 37 14.21 3.76 16.40
N ILE A 38 14.32 2.58 17.00
CA ILE A 38 13.81 1.31 16.44
C ILE A 38 12.28 1.32 16.30
N VAL A 39 11.55 1.84 17.28
CA VAL A 39 10.08 1.77 17.29
C VAL A 39 9.46 2.55 16.13
N HIS A 40 10.03 3.70 15.77
CA HIS A 40 9.51 4.54 14.67
C HIS A 40 9.81 3.95 13.29
N ASP A 41 10.99 3.37 13.11
CA ASP A 41 11.32 2.68 11.87
C ASP A 41 10.52 1.40 11.71
N LEU A 42 10.31 0.63 12.79
CA LEU A 42 9.43 -0.54 12.78
C LEU A 42 7.99 -0.18 12.43
N LEU A 43 7.47 0.97 12.89
CA LEU A 43 6.12 1.43 12.53
C LEU A 43 6.01 1.78 11.04
N ARG A 44 6.97 2.51 10.47
CA ARG A 44 6.98 2.81 9.03
C ARG A 44 7.11 1.55 8.18
N LEU A 45 7.90 0.62 8.66
CA LEU A 45 8.21 -0.61 7.96
C LEU A 45 7.05 -1.61 8.02
N ARG A 46 6.36 -1.70 9.17
CA ARG A 46 5.11 -2.43 9.31
C ARG A 46 4.03 -1.82 8.42
N LEU A 47 4.09 -0.50 8.19
CA LEU A 47 3.19 0.18 7.28
C LEU A 47 3.42 -0.20 5.83
N VAL A 48 4.67 -0.17 5.36
CA VAL A 48 4.99 -0.58 3.99
C VAL A 48 4.60 -2.03 3.77
N ILE A 49 4.89 -2.91 4.74
CA ILE A 49 4.48 -4.32 4.66
C ILE A 49 2.95 -4.42 4.62
N ALA A 50 2.22 -3.68 5.46
CA ALA A 50 0.76 -3.71 5.48
C ALA A 50 0.15 -3.18 4.17
N SER A 51 0.65 -2.06 3.62
CA SER A 51 0.17 -1.50 2.35
C SER A 51 0.47 -2.44 1.18
N SER A 52 1.66 -3.03 1.13
CA SER A 52 2.01 -3.98 0.08
C SER A 52 1.19 -5.27 0.19
N ILE A 53 0.94 -5.81 1.39
CA ILE A 53 0.03 -6.95 1.55
C ILE A 53 -1.39 -6.59 1.12
N ALA A 54 -1.84 -5.36 1.38
CA ALA A 54 -3.13 -4.89 0.89
C ALA A 54 -3.20 -4.83 -0.64
N GLY A 55 -2.18 -4.29 -1.32
CA GLY A 55 -2.17 -4.29 -2.78
C GLY A 55 -2.16 -5.71 -3.37
N VAL A 56 -1.44 -6.67 -2.75
CA VAL A 56 -1.49 -8.09 -3.13
C VAL A 56 -2.90 -8.67 -2.96
N ALA A 57 -3.51 -8.45 -1.80
CA ALA A 57 -4.87 -8.93 -1.54
C ALA A 57 -5.88 -8.27 -2.50
N GLY A 58 -5.77 -6.97 -2.73
CA GLY A 58 -6.58 -6.22 -3.70
C GLY A 58 -6.49 -6.76 -5.11
N ALA A 59 -5.30 -7.19 -5.56
CA ALA A 59 -5.12 -7.80 -6.86
C ALA A 59 -5.67 -9.24 -6.95
N LEU A 60 -5.61 -10.01 -5.86
CA LEU A 60 -6.07 -11.40 -5.80
C LEU A 60 -7.57 -11.56 -5.56
N ILE A 61 -8.22 -10.62 -4.87
CA ILE A 61 -9.67 -10.64 -4.59
C ILE A 61 -10.51 -10.84 -5.87
N PRO A 62 -10.38 -10.02 -6.94
CA PRO A 62 -11.16 -10.20 -8.16
C PRO A 62 -10.86 -11.52 -8.87
N ILE A 63 -9.62 -12.03 -8.81
CA ILE A 63 -9.25 -13.33 -9.38
C ILE A 63 -9.96 -14.46 -8.64
N GLY A 64 -9.98 -14.42 -7.30
CA GLY A 64 -10.67 -15.41 -6.48
C GLY A 64 -12.18 -15.40 -6.69
N ILE A 65 -12.80 -14.22 -6.79
CA ILE A 65 -14.24 -14.09 -7.01
C ILE A 65 -14.63 -14.49 -8.44
N ALA A 66 -13.81 -14.18 -9.45
CA ALA A 66 -14.04 -14.60 -10.83
C ALA A 66 -14.07 -16.13 -11.00
N GLY A 67 -13.35 -16.87 -10.14
CA GLY A 67 -13.36 -18.34 -10.13
C GLY A 67 -14.73 -18.96 -9.83
N TYR A 68 -15.68 -18.20 -9.27
CA TYR A 68 -17.04 -18.67 -9.00
C TYR A 68 -17.99 -18.57 -10.21
N GLY A 69 -17.52 -18.07 -11.36
CA GLY A 69 -18.35 -17.94 -12.56
C GLY A 69 -19.45 -16.88 -12.45
N LEU A 70 -19.27 -15.90 -11.56
CA LEU A 70 -20.20 -14.79 -11.36
C LEU A 70 -20.13 -13.79 -12.53
N ASP A 71 -21.22 -13.04 -12.68
CA ASP A 71 -21.33 -12.00 -13.69
C ASP A 71 -20.27 -10.90 -13.48
N SER A 72 -19.65 -10.42 -14.56
CA SER A 72 -18.42 -9.62 -14.47
C SER A 72 -18.62 -8.35 -13.67
N ASP A 73 -19.78 -7.70 -13.79
CA ASP A 73 -20.08 -6.46 -13.04
C ASP A 73 -20.23 -6.72 -11.53
N ILE A 74 -20.75 -7.89 -11.15
CA ILE A 74 -20.89 -8.27 -9.75
C ILE A 74 -19.51 -8.56 -9.15
N VAL A 75 -18.63 -9.23 -9.90
CA VAL A 75 -17.25 -9.50 -9.48
C VAL A 75 -16.54 -8.19 -9.13
N TRP A 76 -16.54 -7.21 -10.04
CA TRP A 76 -15.85 -5.93 -9.82
C TRP A 76 -16.43 -5.13 -8.65
N ARG A 77 -17.76 -5.11 -8.50
CA ARG A 77 -18.41 -4.40 -7.38
C ARG A 77 -18.09 -5.04 -6.03
N MET A 78 -18.17 -6.38 -5.95
CA MET A 78 -17.83 -7.11 -4.73
C MET A 78 -16.35 -6.94 -4.38
N SER A 79 -15.45 -7.02 -5.37
CA SER A 79 -14.02 -6.76 -5.16
C SER A 79 -13.76 -5.34 -4.68
N ALA A 80 -14.40 -4.35 -5.28
CA ALA A 80 -14.27 -2.95 -4.87
C ALA A 80 -14.75 -2.72 -3.44
N VAL A 81 -15.88 -3.31 -3.03
CA VAL A 81 -16.36 -3.22 -1.63
C VAL A 81 -15.36 -3.84 -0.65
N ILE A 82 -14.87 -5.05 -0.94
CA ILE A 82 -13.91 -5.73 -0.05
C ILE A 82 -12.62 -4.92 0.03
N PHE A 83 -12.12 -4.42 -1.10
CA PHE A 83 -10.90 -3.63 -1.14
C PHE A 83 -11.06 -2.31 -0.37
N LEU A 84 -12.20 -1.64 -0.51
CA LEU A 84 -12.52 -0.39 0.20
C LEU A 84 -12.63 -0.61 1.72
N ILE A 85 -13.21 -1.72 2.17
CA ILE A 85 -13.27 -2.08 3.61
C ILE A 85 -11.86 -2.34 4.15
N MET A 86 -11.06 -3.11 3.41
CA MET A 86 -9.70 -3.48 3.83
C MET A 86 -8.81 -2.23 3.90
N ASP A 87 -8.87 -1.39 2.89
CA ASP A 87 -8.11 -0.14 2.82
C ASP A 87 -8.49 0.82 3.96
N ASN A 88 -9.79 1.08 4.17
CA ASN A 88 -10.23 1.89 5.32
C ASN A 88 -9.80 1.30 6.67
N GLY A 89 -9.78 -0.03 6.80
CA GLY A 89 -9.25 -0.71 7.98
C GLY A 89 -7.76 -0.43 8.22
N ILE A 90 -6.96 -0.37 7.15
CA ILE A 90 -5.54 -0.04 7.20
C ILE A 90 -5.35 1.43 7.56
N ILE A 91 -6.10 2.34 6.95
CA ILE A 91 -6.07 3.78 7.29
C ILE A 91 -6.44 3.99 8.76
N ALA A 92 -7.49 3.34 9.25
CA ALA A 92 -7.91 3.44 10.65
C ALA A 92 -6.84 2.90 11.60
N SER A 93 -6.24 1.75 11.26
CA SER A 93 -5.11 1.18 12.00
C SER A 93 -3.89 2.12 11.99
N PHE A 94 -3.64 2.80 10.87
CA PHE A 94 -2.56 3.76 10.71
C PHE A 94 -2.75 4.98 11.61
N ILE A 95 -3.92 5.59 11.55
CA ILE A 95 -4.28 6.74 12.40
C ILE A 95 -4.15 6.36 13.87
N ARG A 96 -4.61 5.17 14.25
CA ARG A 96 -4.52 4.67 15.63
C ARG A 96 -3.08 4.44 16.07
N SER A 97 -2.22 3.90 15.20
CA SER A 97 -0.79 3.70 15.49
C SER A 97 0.02 5.00 15.54
N TYR A 98 -0.36 6.04 14.79
CA TYR A 98 0.33 7.33 14.79
C TYR A 98 -0.12 8.29 15.90
N ARG A 99 -1.33 8.10 16.46
CA ARG A 99 -1.89 8.95 17.52
C ARG A 99 -0.98 9.11 18.76
N PRO A 100 -0.24 8.09 19.23
CA PRO A 100 0.65 8.20 20.39
C PRO A 100 1.99 8.92 20.11
N VAL A 101 2.34 9.19 18.85
CA VAL A 101 3.71 9.55 18.44
C VAL A 101 3.81 10.97 17.81
N ARG A 102 2.73 11.75 17.87
CA ARG A 102 2.59 13.08 17.23
C ARG A 102 3.57 14.17 17.70
N GLY A 103 4.51 13.87 18.61
CA GLY A 103 5.38 14.86 19.26
C GLY A 103 6.81 15.00 18.73
N SER A 104 7.37 14.07 17.95
CA SER A 104 8.84 13.99 17.75
C SER A 104 9.38 14.20 16.33
N PHE A 105 8.53 14.37 15.30
CA PHE A 105 8.96 14.60 13.92
C PHE A 105 8.09 15.65 13.22
N PRO A 106 8.67 16.63 12.49
CA PRO A 106 7.89 17.40 11.53
C PRO A 106 7.41 16.42 10.45
N PRO A 107 6.10 16.21 10.28
CA PRO A 107 5.59 15.38 9.19
C PRO A 107 6.05 16.03 7.90
N ASP A 108 6.72 15.26 7.04
CA ASP A 108 7.08 15.79 5.74
C ASP A 108 5.80 16.00 4.94
N ARG A 109 5.39 17.27 4.87
CA ARG A 109 4.11 17.71 4.33
C ARG A 109 3.95 17.26 2.89
N LEU A 110 5.04 17.14 2.14
CA LEU A 110 5.02 16.65 0.75
C LEU A 110 4.65 15.17 0.67
N ALA A 111 5.20 14.33 1.55
CA ALA A 111 4.85 12.92 1.57
C ALA A 111 3.41 12.69 2.01
N VAL A 112 2.96 13.39 3.05
CA VAL A 112 1.57 13.29 3.50
C VAL A 112 0.64 13.77 2.38
N PHE A 113 0.94 14.91 1.76
CA PHE A 113 0.13 15.44 0.66
C PHE A 113 0.06 14.47 -0.53
N LEU A 114 1.20 13.93 -0.99
CA LEU A 114 1.24 12.99 -2.11
C LEU A 114 0.47 11.70 -1.79
N VAL A 115 0.73 11.09 -0.64
CA VAL A 115 0.03 9.86 -0.20
C VAL A 115 -1.48 10.14 -0.09
N THR A 116 -1.90 11.23 0.55
CA THR A 116 -3.33 11.58 0.64
C THR A 116 -3.95 11.86 -0.73
N LEU A 117 -3.22 12.42 -1.69
CA LEU A 117 -3.71 12.63 -3.05
C LEU A 117 -3.91 11.30 -3.78
N LEU A 118 -2.95 10.38 -3.69
CA LEU A 118 -3.05 9.05 -4.30
C LEU A 118 -4.19 8.24 -3.67
N GLU A 119 -4.31 8.31 -2.34
CA GLU A 119 -5.40 7.71 -1.58
C GLU A 119 -6.77 8.23 -2.04
N LEU A 120 -6.90 9.54 -2.24
CA LEU A 120 -8.15 10.11 -2.77
C LEU A 120 -8.49 9.57 -4.17
N VAL A 121 -7.49 9.40 -5.03
CA VAL A 121 -7.70 8.82 -6.37
C VAL A 121 -8.15 7.35 -6.27
N GLU A 122 -7.52 6.58 -5.39
CA GLU A 122 -7.92 5.20 -5.09
C GLU A 122 -9.36 5.12 -4.58
N GLN A 123 -9.70 5.94 -3.58
CA GLN A 123 -11.03 5.95 -2.97
C GLN A 123 -12.12 6.39 -3.93
N ILE A 124 -11.88 7.44 -4.73
CA ILE A 124 -12.82 7.90 -5.76
C ILE A 124 -13.04 6.81 -6.81
N SER A 125 -11.96 6.14 -7.23
CA SER A 125 -12.04 5.07 -8.22
C SER A 125 -12.86 3.89 -7.72
N LEU A 126 -12.63 3.45 -6.47
CA LEU A 126 -13.37 2.34 -5.88
C LEU A 126 -14.84 2.69 -5.62
N VAL A 127 -15.13 3.90 -5.12
CA VAL A 127 -16.50 4.36 -4.94
C VAL A 127 -17.23 4.43 -6.28
N ALA A 128 -16.57 4.89 -7.35
CA ALA A 128 -17.14 4.90 -8.69
C ALA A 128 -17.48 3.49 -9.22
N VAL A 129 -16.63 2.49 -8.94
CA VAL A 129 -16.93 1.08 -9.24
C VAL A 129 -18.14 0.58 -8.45
N VAL A 130 -18.21 0.87 -7.14
CA VAL A 130 -19.32 0.45 -6.27
C VAL A 130 -20.66 1.05 -6.71
N LEU A 131 -20.66 2.35 -7.03
CA LEU A 131 -21.82 3.08 -7.53
C LEU A 131 -22.24 2.65 -8.95
N GLY A 132 -21.40 1.87 -9.64
CA GLY A 132 -21.69 1.38 -10.99
C GLY A 132 -21.72 2.51 -12.01
N VAL A 133 -20.83 3.50 -11.87
CA VAL A 133 -20.73 4.63 -12.81
C VAL A 133 -20.39 4.07 -14.20
N THR A 134 -21.36 4.07 -15.10
CA THR A 134 -21.32 3.39 -16.41
C THR A 134 -20.45 4.09 -17.47
N PHE A 135 -19.85 5.25 -17.15
CA PHE A 135 -19.04 6.02 -18.09
C PHE A 135 -17.66 5.42 -18.36
N VAL A 136 -17.16 4.54 -17.50
CA VAL A 136 -15.85 3.88 -17.60
C VAL A 136 -16.01 2.42 -17.19
N SER A 137 -15.29 1.48 -17.82
CA SER A 137 -15.36 0.07 -17.44
C SER A 137 -14.92 -0.14 -15.99
N GLY A 138 -15.70 -0.90 -15.20
CA GLY A 138 -15.41 -1.13 -13.79
C GLY A 138 -14.02 -1.73 -13.55
N SER A 139 -13.50 -2.52 -14.49
CA SER A 139 -12.13 -3.04 -14.47
C SER A 139 -11.06 -1.94 -14.58
N ALA A 140 -11.26 -0.91 -15.41
CA ALA A 140 -10.28 0.16 -15.59
C ALA A 140 -10.16 1.05 -14.35
N LEU A 141 -11.29 1.35 -13.71
CA LEU A 141 -11.31 2.07 -12.44
C LEU A 141 -10.65 1.26 -11.31
N TYR A 142 -10.90 -0.05 -11.27
CA TYR A 142 -10.27 -0.94 -10.29
C TYR A 142 -8.75 -1.05 -10.48
N VAL A 143 -8.29 -1.20 -11.73
CA VAL A 143 -6.85 -1.23 -12.03
C VAL A 143 -6.20 0.12 -11.70
N THR A 144 -6.88 1.24 -11.95
CA THR A 144 -6.38 2.57 -11.58
C THR A 144 -6.18 2.69 -10.07
N ALA A 145 -7.14 2.18 -9.27
CA ALA A 145 -7.03 2.11 -7.82
C ALA A 145 -5.79 1.29 -7.38
N LEU A 146 -5.57 0.11 -7.99
CA LEU A 146 -4.39 -0.71 -7.70
C LEU A 146 -3.08 -0.04 -8.10
N ILE A 147 -3.03 0.68 -9.24
CA ILE A 147 -1.84 1.44 -9.64
C ILE A 147 -1.54 2.52 -8.60
N ALA A 148 -2.57 3.26 -8.15
CA ALA A 148 -2.41 4.29 -7.13
C ALA A 148 -1.86 3.69 -5.82
N ASN A 149 -2.43 2.56 -5.37
CA ASN A 149 -1.95 1.84 -4.20
C ASN A 149 -0.48 1.40 -4.34
N LEU A 150 -0.11 0.86 -5.51
CA LEU A 150 1.25 0.44 -5.80
C LEU A 150 2.24 1.61 -5.81
N CYS A 151 1.86 2.73 -6.43
CA CYS A 151 2.66 3.95 -6.42
C CYS A 151 2.84 4.50 -4.99
N GLN A 152 1.79 4.44 -4.17
CA GLN A 152 1.84 4.83 -2.76
C GLN A 152 2.80 3.93 -1.97
N ALA A 153 2.68 2.60 -2.10
CA ALA A 153 3.58 1.63 -1.46
C ALA A 153 5.04 1.86 -1.89
N GLY A 154 5.29 2.05 -3.20
CA GLY A 154 6.61 2.32 -3.75
C GLY A 154 7.22 3.64 -3.26
N PHE A 155 6.42 4.72 -3.19
CA PHE A 155 6.88 6.01 -2.68
C PHE A 155 7.27 5.94 -1.19
N ILE A 156 6.44 5.28 -0.37
CA ILE A 156 6.73 5.07 1.05
C ILE A 156 8.01 4.21 1.19
N PHE A 157 8.17 3.18 0.36
CA PHE A 157 9.36 2.32 0.34
C PHE A 157 10.64 3.08 -0.02
N VAL A 158 10.68 3.85 -1.12
CA VAL A 158 11.87 4.62 -1.53
C VAL A 158 12.28 5.60 -0.44
N ARG A 159 11.29 6.29 0.14
CA ARG A 159 11.52 7.25 1.22
C ARG A 159 12.03 6.58 2.49
N PHE A 160 11.54 5.37 2.78
CA PHE A 160 12.03 4.53 3.86
C PHE A 160 13.49 4.10 3.63
N VAL A 161 13.81 3.52 2.46
CA VAL A 161 15.16 3.09 2.09
C VAL A 161 16.14 4.27 2.11
N GLY A 162 15.77 5.41 1.53
CA GLY A 162 16.59 6.62 1.53
C GLY A 162 16.87 7.15 2.94
N SER A 163 15.94 7.00 3.88
CA SER A 163 16.16 7.35 5.29
C SER A 163 17.09 6.37 6.01
N ALA A 164 17.06 5.09 5.64
CA ALA A 164 17.94 4.06 6.19
C ALA A 164 19.40 4.28 5.72
N LEU A 165 19.61 4.45 4.41
CA LEU A 165 20.93 4.65 3.80
C LEU A 165 21.63 5.91 4.34
N ARG A 166 20.89 7.02 4.48
CA ARG A 166 21.44 8.30 4.94
C ARG A 166 21.91 8.26 6.40
N ARG A 167 21.34 7.37 7.23
CA ARG A 167 21.79 7.16 8.62
C ARG A 167 23.07 6.33 8.68
N GLU A 168 23.22 5.36 7.79
CA GLU A 168 24.41 4.51 7.72
C GLU A 168 25.65 5.30 7.29
N GLN A 169 25.52 6.18 6.29
CA GLN A 169 26.60 7.09 5.89
C GLN A 169 27.04 8.05 7.01
N ARG A 170 26.10 8.58 7.81
CA ARG A 170 26.45 9.43 8.98
C ARG A 170 27.23 8.67 10.05
N ARG A 171 27.02 7.36 10.21
CA ARG A 171 27.78 6.53 11.15
C ARG A 171 29.21 6.27 10.68
N LEU A 172 29.41 6.06 9.37
CA LEU A 172 30.74 5.83 8.80
C LEU A 172 31.61 7.10 8.82
N SER A 173 31.01 8.29 8.71
CA SER A 173 31.72 9.57 8.77
C SER A 173 32.11 10.01 10.19
N ASN A 174 31.61 9.36 11.24
CA ASN A 174 31.85 9.72 12.64
C ASN A 174 32.75 8.69 13.37
N LYS A 175 33.38 7.80 12.59
CA LYS A 175 34.49 6.93 12.98
C LYS A 175 35.76 7.48 12.32
#